data_AF-A0A7S1GK99-F1
#
_entry.id   AF-A0A7S1GK99-F1
#
_cell.length_a   1.000
_cell.length_b   1.000
_cell.length_c   1.000
_cell.angle_alpha   90.00
_cell.angle_beta   90.00
_cell.angle_gamma   90.00
#
_symmetry.space_group_name_H-M   'P 1'
#
loop_
_entity.id
_entity.type
_entity.pdbx_description
1 polymer ?
#
loop_
_entity_poly.entity_id
_entity_poly.type
_entity_poly.pdbx_seq_one_letter_code
_entity_poly.pdbx_strand_id
1 'polypeptide(L)'
;QQQYQQEAWVDGYMAEIVSDTMGSWCGISVVVGISLSTVGLYEADLSYLSLKLLGMAERGFLPAVLAKRSTVYGTPVNAILVTTVVTLILTQFGTLTTLVEILNFNYAV
;
A
#
# COMPACT_ATOMS: atom_id res chain seq x y z
N GLN A 1 -2.47 20.90 32.33
CA GLN A 1 -3.05 20.02 31.29
C GLN A 1 -2.31 20.35 30.00
N GLN A 2 -1.58 19.39 29.45
CA GLN A 2 -0.72 19.59 28.29
C GLN A 2 -1.61 19.64 27.04
N GLN A 3 -1.66 20.81 26.40
CA GLN A 3 -2.54 21.07 25.25
C GLN A 3 -1.79 20.68 23.98
N TYR A 4 -2.14 19.54 23.39
CA TYR A 4 -1.56 19.06 22.13
C TYR A 4 -1.96 20.02 21.00
N GLN A 5 -0.97 20.63 20.35
CA GLN A 5 -1.19 21.59 19.26
C GLN A 5 -1.53 20.84 17.97
N GLN A 6 -2.59 21.27 17.26
CA GLN A 6 -3.04 20.62 16.03
C GLN A 6 -1.94 20.58 14.95
N GLU A 7 -1.05 21.57 14.95
CA GLU A 7 0.06 21.70 14.01
C GLU A 7 1.17 20.67 14.22
N ALA A 8 1.22 20.03 15.38
CA ALA A 8 2.21 19.00 15.70
C ALA A 8 1.83 17.61 15.17
N TRP A 9 0.60 17.42 14.67
CA TRP A 9 0.11 16.14 14.13
C TRP A 9 0.71 15.83 12.76
N VAL A 10 1.97 15.40 12.78
CA VAL A 10 2.71 14.90 11.62
C VAL A 10 2.95 13.39 11.73
N ASP A 11 3.46 12.78 10.68
CA ASP A 11 3.80 11.35 10.68
C ASP A 11 4.69 10.99 11.88
N GLY A 12 4.26 9.99 12.63
CA GLY A 12 4.96 9.52 13.83
C GLY A 12 4.58 10.23 15.14
N TYR A 13 3.86 11.36 15.11
CA TYR A 13 3.48 12.11 16.32
C TYR A 13 2.60 11.29 17.28
N MET A 14 1.80 10.38 16.76
CA MET A 14 1.00 9.47 17.59
C MET A 14 1.86 8.57 18.48
N ALA A 15 3.01 8.11 18.01
CA ALA A 15 3.91 7.30 18.83
C ALA A 15 4.56 8.12 19.95
N GLU A 16 4.81 9.41 19.70
CA GLU A 16 5.32 10.36 20.70
C GLU A 16 4.28 10.60 21.81
N ILE A 17 3.03 10.92 21.44
CA ILE A 17 1.93 11.09 22.41
C ILE A 17 1.73 9.82 23.27
N VAL A 18 1.76 8.64 22.63
CA VAL A 18 1.60 7.36 23.33
C VAL A 18 2.79 7.09 24.26
N SER A 19 4.01 7.42 23.85
CA SER A 19 5.20 7.27 24.69
C SER A 19 5.13 8.18 25.92
N ASP A 20 4.68 9.42 25.73
CA ASP A 20 4.57 10.42 26.81
C ASP A 20 3.47 10.08 27.81
N THR A 21 2.34 9.52 27.33
CA THR A 21 1.18 9.23 28.19
C THR A 21 1.22 7.83 28.81
N MET A 22 1.70 6.83 28.06
CA MET A 22 1.62 5.39 28.41
C MET A 22 2.99 4.72 28.58
N GLY A 23 4.08 5.48 28.45
CA GLY A 23 5.45 5.00 28.60
C GLY A 23 6.05 4.44 27.30
N SER A 24 7.39 4.42 27.25
CA SER A 24 8.16 4.14 26.03
C SER A 24 7.89 2.77 25.42
N TRP A 25 7.55 1.76 26.22
CA TRP A 25 7.24 0.41 25.72
C TRP A 25 5.97 0.40 24.83
N CYS A 26 4.95 1.16 25.23
CA CYS A 26 3.72 1.26 24.46
C CYS A 26 3.97 1.99 23.13
N GLY A 27 4.76 3.07 23.16
CA GLY A 27 5.18 3.79 21.96
C GLY A 27 5.93 2.92 20.95
N ILE A 28 6.91 2.13 21.39
CA ILE A 28 7.64 1.20 20.53
C ILE A 28 6.70 0.18 19.87
N SER A 29 5.77 -0.37 20.66
CA SER A 29 4.79 -1.34 20.15
C SER A 29 3.89 -0.73 19.07
N VAL A 30 3.52 0.55 19.21
CA VAL A 30 2.75 1.29 18.20
C VAL A 30 3.55 1.49 16.92
N VAL A 31 4.81 1.93 17.01
CA VAL A 31 5.68 2.12 15.83
C VAL A 31 5.83 0.79 15.06
N VAL A 32 6.13 -0.29 15.77
CA VAL A 32 6.24 -1.63 15.17
C VAL A 32 4.92 -2.06 14.52
N GLY A 33 3.79 -1.84 15.20
CA GLY A 33 2.46 -2.18 14.68
C GLY A 33 2.13 -1.43 13.40
N ILE A 34 2.41 -0.13 13.35
CA ILE A 34 2.19 0.70 12.16
C ILE A 34 3.08 0.23 11.01
N SER A 35 4.39 0.04 11.25
CA SER A 35 5.32 -0.42 10.21
C SER A 35 4.90 -1.77 9.62
N LEU A 36 4.56 -2.75 10.47
CA LEU A 36 4.13 -4.07 10.02
C LEU A 36 2.81 -4.01 9.26
N SER A 37 1.85 -3.21 9.73
CA SER A 37 0.54 -3.07 9.06
C SER A 37 0.68 -2.44 7.67
N THR A 38 1.52 -1.41 7.52
CA THR A 38 1.77 -0.77 6.23
C THR A 38 2.42 -1.74 5.24
N VAL A 39 3.37 -2.57 5.67
CA VAL A 39 3.97 -3.61 4.82
C VAL A 39 2.93 -4.66 4.42
N GLY A 40 2.12 -5.12 5.37
CA GLY A 40 1.06 -6.09 5.11
C GLY A 40 0.02 -5.57 4.11
N LEU A 41 -0.37 -4.29 4.23
CA LEU A 41 -1.30 -3.64 3.31
C LEU A 41 -0.73 -3.56 1.90
N TYR A 42 0.54 -3.16 1.77
CA TYR A 42 1.22 -3.08 0.48
C TYR A 42 1.24 -4.44 -0.25
N GLU A 43 1.59 -5.51 0.46
CA GLU A 43 1.61 -6.86 -0.09
C GLU A 43 0.21 -7.37 -0.47
N ALA A 44 -0.80 -7.04 0.34
CA ALA A 44 -2.19 -7.39 0.05
C ALA A 44 -2.68 -6.71 -1.24
N ASP A 45 -2.38 -5.42 -1.41
CA ASP A 45 -2.77 -4.65 -2.60
C ASP A 45 -2.06 -5.15 -3.87
N LEU A 46 -0.75 -5.42 -3.80
CA LEU A 46 -0.02 -5.99 -4.92
C LEU A 46 -0.59 -7.35 -5.35
N SER A 47 -0.92 -8.20 -4.37
CA SER A 47 -1.53 -9.51 -4.61
C SER A 47 -2.90 -9.37 -5.29
N TYR A 48 -3.75 -8.48 -4.78
CA TYR A 48 -5.06 -8.19 -5.35
C TYR A 48 -4.96 -7.66 -6.79
N LEU A 49 -4.11 -6.66 -7.02
CA LEU A 49 -3.96 -6.02 -8.34
C LEU A 49 -3.42 -6.99 -9.38
N SER A 50 -2.46 -7.84 -9.02
CA SER A 50 -1.89 -8.83 -9.95
C SER A 50 -2.93 -9.86 -10.40
N LEU A 51 -3.78 -10.34 -9.48
CA LEU A 51 -4.88 -11.24 -9.79
C LEU A 51 -5.99 -10.55 -10.59
N LYS A 52 -6.28 -9.27 -10.32
CA LYS A 52 -7.22 -8.47 -11.10
C LYS A 52 -6.73 -8.32 -12.54
N LEU A 53 -5.46 -7.97 -12.74
CA LEU A 53 -4.83 -7.88 -14.05
C LEU A 53 -4.87 -9.19 -14.82
N LEU A 54 -4.57 -10.30 -14.13
CA LEU A 54 -4.68 -11.64 -14.70
C LEU A 54 -6.12 -11.95 -15.14
N GLY A 55 -7.10 -11.72 -14.28
CA GLY A 55 -8.51 -12.00 -14.59
C GLY A 55 -9.08 -11.13 -15.72
N MET A 56 -8.54 -9.93 -15.92
CA MET A 56 -8.83 -9.08 -17.07
C MET A 56 -8.15 -9.60 -18.35
N ALA A 57 -6.90 -10.06 -18.26
CA ALA A 57 -6.17 -10.64 -19.39
C ALA A 57 -6.77 -11.98 -19.86
N GLU A 58 -7.23 -12.83 -18.93
CA GLU A 58 -7.93 -14.08 -19.25
C GLU A 58 -9.25 -13.83 -20.01
N ARG A 59 -9.90 -12.68 -19.81
CA ARG A 59 -11.11 -12.25 -20.52
C ARG A 59 -10.84 -11.47 -21.82
N GLY A 60 -9.58 -11.29 -22.19
CA GLY A 60 -9.20 -10.59 -23.42
C GLY A 60 -9.22 -9.06 -23.34
N PHE A 61 -9.41 -8.48 -22.16
CA PHE A 61 -9.33 -7.01 -21.98
C PHE A 61 -7.90 -6.48 -21.98
N LEU A 62 -6.90 -7.35 -21.77
CA LEU A 62 -5.49 -7.03 -21.71
C LEU A 62 -4.66 -8.03 -22.54
N PRO A 63 -3.38 -7.71 -22.87
CA PRO A 63 -2.53 -8.60 -23.66
C PRO A 63 -2.41 -10.00 -23.05
N ALA A 64 -2.52 -11.04 -23.89
CA ALA A 64 -2.45 -12.45 -23.47
C ALA A 64 -1.15 -12.82 -22.72
N VAL A 65 -0.09 -12.01 -22.87
CA VAL A 65 1.17 -12.16 -22.13
C VAL A 65 0.97 -12.05 -20.61
N LEU A 66 0.00 -11.25 -20.16
CA LEU A 66 -0.33 -11.09 -18.74
C LEU A 66 -1.19 -12.25 -18.20
N ALA A 67 -1.90 -12.96 -19.10
CA ALA A 67 -2.64 -14.18 -18.76
C ALA A 67 -1.71 -15.40 -18.55
N LYS A 68 -0.43 -15.28 -18.92
CA LYS A 68 0.53 -16.39 -18.83
C LYS A 68 0.92 -16.65 -17.37
N ARG A 69 0.56 -17.83 -16.87
CA ARG A 69 0.97 -18.33 -15.56
C ARG A 69 2.32 -19.05 -15.64
N SER A 70 3.11 -18.96 -14.58
CA SER A 70 4.36 -19.73 -14.43
C SER A 70 4.06 -21.22 -14.33
N THR A 71 4.84 -22.05 -15.00
CA THR A 71 4.72 -23.52 -14.99
C THR A 71 5.12 -24.16 -13.67
N VAL A 72 5.94 -23.48 -12.86
CA VAL A 72 6.46 -24.02 -11.59
C VAL A 72 5.55 -23.67 -10.41
N TYR A 73 5.06 -22.43 -10.34
CA TYR A 73 4.30 -21.91 -9.20
C TYR A 73 2.81 -21.65 -9.50
N GLY A 74 2.39 -21.72 -10.78
CA GLY A 74 1.03 -21.38 -11.19
C GLY A 74 0.67 -19.89 -11.03
N THR A 75 1.62 -19.05 -10.62
CA THR A 75 1.42 -17.62 -10.36
C THR A 75 1.60 -16.78 -11.62
N PRO A 76 0.88 -15.65 -11.73
CA PRO A 76 0.95 -14.76 -12.89
C PRO A 76 2.16 -13.81 -12.79
N VAL A 77 3.38 -14.34 -13.00
CA VAL A 77 4.64 -13.58 -12.81
C VAL A 77 4.67 -12.28 -13.62
N ASN A 78 4.14 -12.29 -14.84
CA ASN A 78 4.09 -11.09 -15.69
C ASN A 78 3.14 -10.02 -15.13
N ALA A 79 1.99 -10.44 -14.57
CA ALA A 79 1.05 -9.51 -13.95
C ALA A 79 1.66 -8.90 -12.68
N ILE A 80 2.33 -9.72 -11.86
CA ILE A 80 3.06 -9.27 -10.66
C ILE A 80 4.12 -8.24 -11.04
N LEU A 81 4.97 -8.56 -12.02
CA LEU A 81 6.04 -7.65 -12.48
C LEU A 81 5.46 -6.31 -12.93
N VAL A 82 4.40 -6.33 -13.74
CA VAL A 82 3.75 -5.09 -14.21
C VAL A 82 3.16 -4.31 -13.04
N THR A 83 2.45 -4.94 -12.10
CA THR A 83 1.93 -4.23 -10.92
C THR A 83 3.03 -3.61 -10.08
N THR A 84 4.12 -4.32 -9.82
CA THR A 84 5.22 -3.81 -9.01
C THR A 84 5.92 -2.65 -9.71
N VAL A 85 6.17 -2.74 -11.02
CA VAL A 85 6.79 -1.64 -11.80
C VAL A 85 5.90 -0.40 -11.80
N VAL A 86 4.60 -0.55 -12.03
CA VAL A 86 3.66 0.58 -12.00
C VAL A 86 3.63 1.22 -10.61
N THR A 87 3.55 0.43 -9.55
CA THR A 87 3.58 0.93 -8.17
C THR A 87 4.89 1.65 -7.84
N LEU A 88 6.04 1.15 -8.31
CA LEU A 88 7.33 1.83 -8.13
C LEU A 88 7.39 3.17 -8.86
N ILE A 89 6.87 3.25 -10.08
CA ILE A 89 6.80 4.51 -10.84
C ILE A 89 5.90 5.51 -10.09
N LEU A 90 4.71 5.07 -9.67
CA LEU A 90 3.75 5.94 -8.97
C LEU A 90 4.30 6.44 -7.63
N THR A 91 5.02 5.60 -6.89
CA THR A 91 5.65 6.00 -5.62
C THR A 91 6.87 6.89 -5.81
N GLN A 92 7.62 6.77 -6.91
CA GLN A 92 8.77 7.66 -7.15
C GLN A 92 8.39 9.04 -7.69
N PHE A 93 7.35 9.13 -8.51
CA PHE A 93 6.98 10.37 -9.18
C PHE A 93 5.74 11.05 -8.58
N GLY A 94 4.97 10.34 -7.75
CA GLY A 94 3.76 10.84 -7.11
C GLY A 94 3.97 11.24 -5.64
N THR A 95 3.12 12.15 -5.16
CA THR A 95 2.98 12.41 -3.72
C THR A 95 1.81 11.60 -3.15
N LEU A 96 1.82 11.32 -1.85
CA LEU A 96 0.74 10.59 -1.19
C LEU A 96 -0.63 11.24 -1.42
N THR A 97 -0.70 12.58 -1.38
CA THR A 97 -1.93 13.33 -1.62
C THR A 97 -2.48 13.06 -3.02
N THR A 98 -1.64 13.16 -4.04
CA THR A 98 -2.05 12.89 -5.42
C THR A 98 -2.51 11.44 -5.61
N LEU A 99 -1.85 10.48 -4.97
CA LEU A 99 -2.23 9.07 -5.05
C LEU A 99 -3.61 8.83 -4.41
N VAL A 100 -3.86 9.44 -3.25
CA VAL A 100 -5.16 9.37 -2.57
C VAL A 100 -6.27 10.02 -3.40
N GLU A 101 -6.00 11.15 -4.05
CA GLU A 101 -6.95 11.82 -4.95
C GLU A 101 -7.33 10.94 -6.15
N ILE A 102 -6.35 10.31 -6.80
CA ILE A 102 -6.58 9.39 -7.93
C ILE A 102 -7.41 8.18 -7.48
N LEU A 103 -7.11 7.61 -6.32
CA LEU A 103 -7.90 6.49 -5.76
C LEU A 103 -9.33 6.91 -5.44
N ASN A 104 -9.51 8.07 -4.81
CA ASN A 104 -10.85 8.60 -4.51
C ASN A 104 -11.65 8.83 -5.80
N PHE A 105 -11.02 9.36 -6.85
CA PHE A 105 -11.65 9.48 -8.16
C PHE A 105 -12.05 8.11 -8.73
N ASN A 106 -11.20 7.09 -8.61
CA ASN A 106 -11.52 5.73 -9.08
C ASN A 106 -12.72 5.12 -8.36
N TYR A 107 -12.92 5.39 -7.07
CA TYR A 107 -14.07 4.93 -6.30
C TYR A 107 -15.35 5.73 -6.54
N ALA A 108 -15.23 6.97 -7.03
CA ALA A 108 -16.38 7.84 -7.31
C ALA A 108 -17.09 7.50 -8.63
N VAL A 109 -16.45 6.72 -9.51
CA VAL A 109 -16.99 6.23 -10.79
C VAL A 109 -17.55 4.82 -10.61
#